data_AF-A0A7N0TNN8-F1
#
_entry.id   AF-A0A7N0TNN8-F1
#
_cell.length_a   1.000
_cell.length_b   1.000
_cell.length_c   1.000
_cell.angle_alpha   90.00
_cell.angle_beta   90.00
_cell.angle_gamma   90.00
#
_symmetry.space_group_name_H-M   'P 1'
#
loop_
_entity.id
_entity.type
_entity.pdbx_description
1 polymer ?
#
loop_
_entity_poly.entity_id
_entity_poly.type
_entity_poly.pdbx_seq_one_letter_code
_entity_poly.pdbx_strand_id
1 'polypeptide(L)'
;MTQKSKTDIKDKLPRGPGPEASRLSSGLCRQYGSFRSLENGLPWTGSAEKRLAWLQSQIIGQGAEFESAFGRRRITYADHTASGRSLQYIEDYIIQHVLPFYGNTHTCDSYVGHHTTSMVHEASHYIKTRLGGGPNDVLLFCGSGSTAAIKKLQEVMGILVSEALKERVLGTMKDEEKWVVFVGPYEHHSNLLSWRHSLAEVVAIGLDENGLLDMEDLRAQLDKYQSASRPLLGSFSACSNVTGLQTDTRAIAKLLHEYGAFACFDCAASGPYEEIDMRSGEVDGYDAVFLSPHKFLGGPGTPGILLMSKALYQLASSHPSTCGGGTVYFVSGYNVNHTLYYDNIEEREDAGTPQIVQKIRAALAFWVKEYVGYDLIGIKERSFVRRALERLVPNKNMKILGTTSQKRLAIISFLIFTTIASLSDMMGSDRKEEMAHTNIRGKPLHGPFCAKLLNDLFGIQARGGCSCAGPYGEILLGADEKYATDLRYALQKEGYIGVKPGWTRVSFPYYMLDEEFEFILQALEFIARYGQRFVPLYNYDWKTAEWSLNTVKLETLLGEEINHSFNSIKFDSTIKTPTCNAKGVLTYCQYESYLAKAEQIAILLPKFPPERKVPEGFDPNLVMFKV
;
A
#
# COMPACT_ATOMS: atom_id res chain seq x y z
N MET A 1 0.22 -32.37 -76.49
CA MET A 1 -0.58 -33.23 -75.57
C MET A 1 -0.97 -32.37 -74.37
N THR A 2 -2.02 -31.56 -74.51
CA THR A 2 -3.39 -31.81 -74.01
C THR A 2 -3.52 -31.82 -72.49
N GLN A 3 -4.02 -30.68 -72.00
CA GLN A 3 -4.75 -30.46 -70.76
C GLN A 3 -5.92 -31.45 -70.55
N LYS A 4 -6.22 -31.73 -69.27
CA LYS A 4 -7.54 -31.94 -68.62
C LYS A 4 -7.24 -32.44 -67.18
N SER A 5 -7.91 -32.07 -66.09
CA SER A 5 -9.04 -31.16 -65.86
C SER A 5 -9.21 -30.90 -64.35
N LYS A 6 -9.82 -29.73 -64.05
CA LYS A 6 -10.61 -29.35 -62.85
C LYS A 6 -11.53 -30.50 -62.35
N THR A 7 -11.95 -30.62 -61.09
CA THR A 7 -12.74 -29.66 -60.27
C THR A 7 -12.92 -30.15 -58.81
N ASP A 8 -13.11 -29.20 -57.89
CA ASP A 8 -14.01 -29.15 -56.71
C ASP A 8 -14.02 -30.25 -55.64
N ILE A 9 -13.63 -29.90 -54.40
CA ILE A 9 -14.51 -29.99 -53.21
C ILE A 9 -14.26 -28.79 -52.28
N LYS A 10 -15.34 -28.05 -52.03
CA LYS A 10 -15.52 -26.96 -51.06
C LYS A 10 -15.75 -27.48 -49.63
N ASP A 11 -15.46 -26.60 -48.68
CA ASP A 11 -16.12 -26.43 -47.36
C ASP A 11 -15.97 -27.51 -46.29
N LYS A 12 -15.12 -27.20 -45.29
CA LYS A 12 -15.55 -26.96 -43.88
C LYS A 12 -14.34 -26.62 -43.00
N LEU A 13 -14.10 -25.32 -42.81
CA LEU A 13 -13.31 -24.79 -41.70
C LEU A 13 -14.13 -24.89 -40.40
N PRO A 14 -13.60 -25.42 -39.28
CA PRO A 14 -14.22 -25.19 -37.99
C PRO A 14 -13.95 -23.75 -37.55
N ARG A 15 -15.05 -23.04 -37.29
CA ARG A 15 -15.10 -21.67 -36.77
C ARG A 15 -14.30 -21.59 -35.46
N GLY A 16 -13.48 -20.55 -35.32
CA GLY A 16 -12.77 -20.26 -34.08
C GLY A 16 -13.72 -19.99 -32.91
N PRO A 17 -13.33 -20.28 -31.67
CA PRO A 17 -14.16 -19.95 -30.53
C PRO A 17 -14.10 -18.44 -30.27
N GLY A 18 -15.27 -17.82 -30.38
CA GLY A 18 -15.59 -16.54 -29.74
C GLY A 18 -15.73 -16.69 -28.22
N PRO A 19 -16.18 -15.65 -27.51
CA PRO A 19 -15.71 -15.30 -26.19
C PRO A 19 -16.28 -16.18 -25.07
N GLU A 20 -15.47 -17.07 -24.52
CA GLU A 20 -15.67 -17.72 -23.21
C GLU A 20 -14.43 -17.50 -22.33
N ALA A 21 -14.19 -16.24 -21.93
CA ALA A 21 -13.06 -15.86 -21.07
C ALA A 21 -13.38 -15.93 -19.56
N SER A 22 -14.46 -16.59 -19.13
CA SER A 22 -14.90 -16.56 -17.71
C SER A 22 -14.88 -17.91 -16.98
N ARG A 23 -14.24 -18.96 -17.52
CA ARG A 23 -14.16 -20.29 -16.86
C ARG A 23 -12.74 -20.88 -16.69
N LEU A 24 -11.69 -20.11 -16.94
CA LEU A 24 -10.30 -20.63 -16.93
C LEU A 24 -9.53 -20.48 -15.60
N SER A 25 -10.12 -19.91 -14.54
CA SER A 25 -9.39 -19.69 -13.27
C SER A 25 -9.15 -20.96 -12.44
N SER A 26 -9.91 -22.04 -12.64
CA SER A 26 -9.78 -23.28 -11.84
C SER A 26 -8.80 -24.32 -12.38
N GLY A 27 -8.10 -24.05 -13.48
CA GLY A 27 -7.28 -25.03 -14.19
C GLY A 27 -5.77 -24.95 -13.92
N LEU A 28 -5.25 -23.78 -13.58
CA LEU A 28 -3.80 -23.53 -13.58
C LEU A 28 -3.07 -24.06 -12.33
N CYS A 29 -3.77 -24.21 -11.20
CA CYS A 29 -3.17 -24.85 -10.02
C CYS A 29 -3.01 -26.39 -10.22
N ARG A 30 -3.76 -26.99 -11.16
CA ARG A 30 -3.66 -28.43 -11.49
C ARG A 30 -2.36 -28.83 -12.20
N GLN A 31 -1.59 -27.90 -12.77
CA GLN A 31 -0.33 -28.20 -13.45
C GLN A 31 0.89 -28.35 -12.52
N TYR A 32 0.84 -27.83 -11.29
CA TYR A 32 1.99 -27.80 -10.38
C TYR A 32 1.84 -28.81 -9.26
N GLY A 33 2.72 -29.83 -9.23
CA GLY A 33 2.60 -30.98 -8.33
C GLY A 33 2.59 -30.60 -6.85
N SER A 34 3.39 -29.61 -6.43
CA SER A 34 3.53 -29.22 -5.03
C SER A 34 2.36 -28.35 -4.51
N PHE A 35 1.72 -27.58 -5.40
CA PHE A 35 0.58 -26.72 -5.06
C PHE A 35 -0.78 -27.43 -5.15
N ARG A 36 -0.86 -28.65 -5.73
CA ARG A 36 -2.10 -29.45 -5.77
C ARG A 36 -2.67 -29.74 -4.38
N SER A 37 -1.82 -29.87 -3.36
CA SER A 37 -2.28 -30.08 -1.98
C SER A 37 -3.03 -28.87 -1.42
N LEU A 38 -2.84 -27.67 -1.99
CA LEU A 38 -3.57 -26.48 -1.57
C LEU A 38 -5.08 -26.63 -1.84
N GLU A 39 -5.48 -27.37 -2.87
CA GLU A 39 -6.90 -27.45 -3.25
C GLU A 39 -7.74 -28.29 -2.27
N ASN A 40 -7.10 -29.11 -1.43
CA ASN A 40 -7.79 -30.06 -0.57
C ASN A 40 -8.50 -29.38 0.60
N GLY A 41 -9.82 -29.59 0.71
CA GLY A 41 -10.64 -29.10 1.83
C GLY A 41 -11.07 -27.63 1.73
N LEU A 42 -10.75 -26.93 0.64
CA LEU A 42 -11.17 -25.55 0.41
C LEU A 42 -12.57 -25.45 -0.21
N PRO A 43 -13.37 -24.43 0.15
CA PRO A 43 -14.71 -24.23 -0.39
C PRO A 43 -14.71 -23.59 -1.79
N TRP A 44 -14.02 -24.20 -2.77
CA TRP A 44 -13.95 -23.72 -4.16
C TRP A 44 -15.32 -23.66 -4.86
N THR A 45 -16.21 -24.60 -4.55
CA THR A 45 -17.58 -24.69 -5.10
C THR A 45 -18.62 -23.95 -4.25
N GLY A 46 -18.19 -23.28 -3.18
CA GLY A 46 -19.03 -22.44 -2.34
C GLY A 46 -19.35 -21.08 -2.99
N SER A 47 -20.33 -20.36 -2.44
CA SER A 47 -20.60 -18.98 -2.86
C SER A 47 -19.43 -18.05 -2.51
N ALA A 48 -19.38 -16.87 -3.13
CA ALA A 48 -18.38 -15.84 -2.85
C ALA A 48 -18.28 -15.53 -1.35
N GLU A 49 -19.42 -15.48 -0.66
CA GLU A 49 -19.52 -15.24 0.78
C GLU A 49 -18.87 -16.36 1.59
N LYS A 50 -19.02 -17.63 1.18
CA LYS A 50 -18.35 -18.75 1.86
C LYS A 50 -16.83 -18.67 1.71
N ARG A 51 -16.33 -18.25 0.54
CA ARG A 51 -14.88 -18.07 0.33
C ARG A 51 -14.32 -16.94 1.19
N LEU A 52 -15.01 -15.80 1.26
CA LEU A 52 -14.61 -14.67 2.10
C LEU A 52 -14.70 -15.00 3.59
N ALA A 53 -15.76 -15.70 4.03
CA ALA A 53 -15.91 -16.12 5.41
C ALA A 53 -14.81 -17.11 5.85
N TRP A 54 -14.45 -18.05 4.97
CA TRP A 54 -13.29 -18.92 5.21
C TRP A 54 -12.01 -18.10 5.31
N LEU A 55 -11.77 -17.18 4.37
CA LEU A 55 -10.57 -16.35 4.35
C LEU A 55 -10.43 -15.52 5.63
N GLN A 56 -11.52 -14.90 6.08
CA GLN A 56 -11.59 -14.17 7.35
C GLN A 56 -11.22 -15.07 8.53
N SER A 57 -11.72 -16.31 8.58
CA SER A 57 -11.41 -17.24 9.66
C SER A 57 -9.94 -17.68 9.68
N GLN A 58 -9.21 -17.50 8.58
CA GLN A 58 -7.77 -17.80 8.51
C GLN A 58 -6.90 -16.62 8.99
N ILE A 59 -7.45 -15.43 9.19
CA ILE A 59 -6.66 -14.26 9.58
C ILE A 59 -6.10 -14.44 10.99
N ILE A 60 -4.77 -14.52 11.10
CA ILE A 60 -4.11 -14.66 12.38
C ILE A 60 -4.30 -13.38 13.20
N GLY A 61 -4.70 -13.56 14.46
CA GLY A 61 -5.00 -12.47 15.38
C GLY A 61 -6.39 -11.85 15.20
N GLN A 62 -7.30 -12.49 14.44
CA GLN A 62 -8.70 -12.09 14.42
C GLN A 62 -9.29 -12.22 15.84
N GLY A 63 -9.86 -11.13 16.35
CA GLY A 63 -10.39 -11.08 17.73
C GLY A 63 -9.32 -10.90 18.80
N ALA A 64 -8.06 -10.60 18.45
CA ALA A 64 -7.06 -10.19 19.41
C ALA A 64 -7.49 -8.90 20.11
N GLU A 65 -7.20 -8.79 21.41
CA GLU A 65 -7.53 -7.64 22.25
C GLU A 65 -6.25 -7.11 22.93
N PHE A 66 -6.26 -5.84 23.29
CA PHE A 66 -5.24 -5.22 24.12
C PHE A 66 -5.88 -4.33 25.19
N GLU A 67 -5.15 -4.08 26.27
CA GLU A 67 -5.58 -3.14 27.31
C GLU A 67 -5.23 -1.72 26.88
N SER A 68 -6.25 -0.86 26.84
CA SER A 68 -6.08 0.60 26.69
C SER A 68 -6.43 1.28 28.02
N ALA A 69 -6.05 2.55 28.17
CA ALA A 69 -6.47 3.35 29.31
C ALA A 69 -8.00 3.57 29.39
N PHE A 70 -8.73 3.29 28.30
CA PHE A 70 -10.18 3.35 28.23
C PHE A 70 -10.82 1.96 28.41
N GLY A 71 -10.03 0.96 28.84
CA GLY A 71 -10.39 -0.44 29.02
C GLY A 71 -9.98 -1.32 27.84
N ARG A 72 -10.35 -2.60 27.89
CA ARG A 72 -10.02 -3.56 26.84
C ARG A 72 -10.58 -3.17 25.48
N ARG A 73 -9.76 -3.30 24.43
CA ARG A 73 -10.13 -3.01 23.04
C ARG A 73 -9.75 -4.15 22.13
N ARG A 74 -10.68 -4.49 21.25
CA ARG A 74 -10.41 -5.38 20.13
C ARG A 74 -9.58 -4.68 19.06
N ILE A 75 -8.55 -5.36 18.58
CA ILE A 75 -7.73 -4.89 17.46
C ILE A 75 -8.58 -4.92 16.18
N THR A 76 -8.96 -3.73 15.71
CA THR A 76 -9.66 -3.55 14.43
C THR A 76 -8.67 -2.97 13.43
N TYR A 77 -8.11 -3.82 12.57
CA TYR A 77 -6.99 -3.41 11.70
C TYR A 77 -7.48 -2.65 10.47
N ALA A 78 -7.00 -1.42 10.26
CA ALA A 78 -7.43 -0.54 9.17
C ALA A 78 -6.24 0.08 8.41
N ASP A 79 -5.04 -0.50 8.51
CA ASP A 79 -3.80 -0.04 7.84
C ASP A 79 -3.27 -1.07 6.82
N HIS A 80 -4.19 -1.73 6.11
CA HIS A 80 -3.89 -2.74 5.09
C HIS A 80 -3.08 -2.20 3.90
N THR A 81 -3.13 -0.88 3.64
CA THR A 81 -2.24 -0.23 2.66
C THR A 81 -0.76 -0.33 3.05
N ALA A 82 -0.44 -0.38 4.34
CA ALA A 82 0.94 -0.52 4.80
C ALA A 82 1.42 -1.96 4.72
N SER A 83 0.61 -2.92 5.18
CA SER A 83 0.93 -4.35 5.12
C SER A 83 -0.33 -5.20 5.23
N GLY A 84 -0.34 -6.37 4.58
CA GLY A 84 -1.37 -7.38 4.78
C GLY A 84 -1.21 -8.10 6.14
N ARG A 85 -2.21 -8.92 6.48
CA ARG A 85 -2.18 -9.80 7.66
C ARG A 85 -1.70 -11.20 7.28
N SER A 86 -1.11 -11.95 8.21
CA SER A 86 -0.78 -13.37 7.98
C SER A 86 -2.02 -14.25 8.01
N LEU A 87 -1.96 -15.39 7.32
CA LEU A 87 -3.02 -16.40 7.28
C LEU A 87 -2.54 -17.71 7.88
N GLN A 88 -3.35 -18.29 8.77
CA GLN A 88 -3.07 -19.58 9.43
C GLN A 88 -2.80 -20.66 8.40
N TYR A 89 -3.63 -20.71 7.35
CA TYR A 89 -3.48 -21.65 6.24
C TYR A 89 -2.09 -21.62 5.57
N ILE A 90 -1.52 -20.43 5.36
CA ILE A 90 -0.18 -20.29 4.76
C ILE A 90 0.90 -20.71 5.75
N GLU A 91 0.77 -20.33 7.02
CA GLU A 91 1.73 -20.74 8.05
C GLU A 91 1.74 -22.26 8.23
N ASP A 92 0.56 -22.88 8.30
CA ASP A 92 0.40 -24.32 8.42
C ASP A 92 1.01 -25.03 7.21
N TYR A 93 0.76 -24.53 5.99
CA TYR A 93 1.37 -25.09 4.78
C TYR A 93 2.90 -25.04 4.84
N ILE A 94 3.47 -23.92 5.27
CA ILE A 94 4.93 -23.79 5.39
C ILE A 94 5.48 -24.74 6.46
N ILE A 95 4.83 -24.82 7.62
CA ILE A 95 5.24 -25.70 8.73
C ILE A 95 5.15 -27.18 8.34
N GLN A 96 4.13 -27.58 7.59
CA GLN A 96 3.84 -28.99 7.32
C GLN A 96 4.44 -29.49 6.00
N HIS A 97 4.59 -28.63 5.00
CA HIS A 97 4.97 -29.02 3.63
C HIS A 97 6.27 -28.39 3.12
N VAL A 98 6.76 -27.30 3.72
CA VAL A 98 8.00 -26.65 3.26
C VAL A 98 9.15 -26.99 4.21
N LEU A 99 9.03 -26.63 5.48
CA LEU A 99 10.12 -26.75 6.46
C LEU A 99 10.61 -28.19 6.70
N PRO A 100 9.74 -29.23 6.75
CA PRO A 100 10.20 -30.61 6.97
C PRO A 100 11.06 -31.16 5.82
N PHE A 101 10.91 -30.63 4.61
CA PHE A 101 11.62 -31.07 3.40
C PHE A 101 12.65 -30.05 2.92
N TYR A 102 12.96 -29.06 3.76
CA TYR A 102 13.86 -27.96 3.42
C TYR A 102 15.29 -28.46 3.20
N GLY A 103 15.84 -28.14 2.04
CA GLY A 103 17.25 -28.25 1.70
C GLY A 103 17.69 -26.99 0.96
N ASN A 104 18.98 -26.62 1.07
CA ASN A 104 19.47 -25.49 0.28
C ASN A 104 19.33 -25.80 -1.23
N THR A 105 19.02 -24.78 -2.02
CA THR A 105 18.97 -24.89 -3.49
C THR A 105 20.39 -24.91 -4.05
N HIS A 106 20.54 -25.08 -5.37
CA HIS A 106 21.81 -25.18 -6.13
C HIS A 106 22.42 -26.58 -6.25
N THR A 107 22.03 -27.55 -5.42
CA THR A 107 22.37 -28.97 -5.63
C THR A 107 21.13 -29.85 -5.49
N CYS A 108 20.92 -30.72 -6.48
CA CYS A 108 19.72 -31.57 -6.57
C CYS A 108 20.01 -33.06 -6.29
N ASP A 109 21.20 -33.39 -5.78
CA ASP A 109 21.62 -34.78 -5.54
C ASP A 109 20.86 -35.43 -4.37
N SER A 110 20.41 -34.63 -3.40
CA SER A 110 19.59 -35.07 -2.27
C SER A 110 18.10 -34.84 -2.53
N TYR A 111 17.25 -35.68 -1.94
CA TYR A 111 15.80 -35.52 -2.03
C TYR A 111 15.33 -34.11 -1.62
N VAL A 112 15.82 -33.59 -0.49
CA VAL A 112 15.43 -32.28 0.04
C VAL A 112 15.92 -31.12 -0.83
N GLY A 113 17.12 -31.22 -1.41
CA GLY A 113 17.66 -30.22 -2.34
C GLY A 113 16.86 -30.18 -3.65
N HIS A 114 16.58 -31.34 -4.24
CA HIS A 114 15.72 -31.45 -5.43
C HIS A 114 14.30 -30.94 -5.15
N HIS A 115 13.70 -31.39 -4.04
CA HIS A 115 12.33 -31.01 -3.66
C HIS A 115 12.19 -29.50 -3.47
N THR A 116 13.07 -28.89 -2.68
CA THR A 116 13.04 -27.44 -2.42
C THR A 116 13.29 -26.63 -3.69
N THR A 117 14.22 -27.07 -4.54
CA THR A 117 14.49 -26.42 -5.84
C THR A 117 13.24 -26.47 -6.73
N SER A 118 12.55 -27.62 -6.80
CA SER A 118 11.29 -27.74 -7.55
C SER A 118 10.22 -26.78 -7.02
N MET A 119 10.02 -26.72 -5.69
CA MET A 119 9.03 -25.80 -5.09
C MET A 119 9.33 -24.33 -5.39
N VAL A 120 10.60 -23.93 -5.35
CA VAL A 120 11.01 -22.56 -5.68
C VAL A 120 10.79 -22.25 -7.16
N HIS A 121 11.09 -23.18 -8.07
CA HIS A 121 10.82 -22.99 -9.50
C HIS A 121 9.32 -22.93 -9.79
N GLU A 122 8.52 -23.79 -9.18
CA GLU A 122 7.06 -23.76 -9.27
C GLU A 122 6.51 -22.43 -8.74
N ALA A 123 6.99 -21.96 -7.58
CA ALA A 123 6.57 -20.68 -7.00
C ALA A 123 6.92 -19.48 -7.89
N SER A 124 8.13 -19.47 -8.44
CA SER A 124 8.61 -18.41 -9.33
C SER A 124 7.82 -18.38 -10.63
N HIS A 125 7.63 -19.54 -11.26
CA HIS A 125 6.86 -19.67 -12.48
C HIS A 125 5.39 -19.31 -12.28
N TYR A 126 4.79 -19.71 -11.15
CA TYR A 126 3.44 -19.34 -10.77
C TYR A 126 3.28 -17.82 -10.70
N ILE A 127 4.14 -17.12 -9.94
CA ILE A 127 4.08 -15.66 -9.83
C ILE A 127 4.27 -14.99 -11.18
N LYS A 128 5.29 -15.41 -11.95
CA LYS A 128 5.58 -14.84 -13.28
C LYS A 128 4.36 -14.92 -14.19
N THR A 129 3.70 -16.07 -14.23
CA THR A 129 2.47 -16.28 -15.01
C THR A 129 1.32 -15.41 -14.51
N ARG A 130 1.15 -15.28 -13.18
CA ARG A 130 0.08 -14.44 -12.59
C ARG A 130 0.25 -12.96 -12.87
N LEU A 131 1.46 -12.52 -13.20
CA LEU A 131 1.77 -11.15 -13.57
C LEU A 131 1.73 -10.92 -15.09
N GLY A 132 1.34 -11.93 -15.88
CA GLY A 132 1.34 -11.85 -17.35
C GLY A 132 2.74 -11.88 -17.97
N GLY A 133 3.76 -12.33 -17.22
CA GLY A 133 5.14 -12.43 -17.71
C GLY A 133 5.33 -13.58 -18.69
N GLY A 134 5.97 -13.30 -19.82
CA GLY A 134 6.30 -14.26 -20.87
C GLY A 134 7.78 -14.69 -20.87
N PRO A 135 8.22 -15.42 -21.92
CA PRO A 135 9.61 -15.88 -22.08
C PRO A 135 10.64 -14.75 -22.22
N ASN A 136 10.21 -13.56 -22.63
CA ASN A 136 11.04 -12.37 -22.79
C ASN A 136 11.12 -11.52 -21.52
N ASP A 137 10.48 -11.96 -20.45
CA ASP A 137 10.49 -11.28 -19.15
C ASP A 137 11.33 -12.06 -18.14
N VAL A 138 11.78 -11.37 -17.11
CA VAL A 138 12.66 -11.87 -16.04
C VAL A 138 12.00 -11.56 -14.71
N LEU A 139 11.75 -12.59 -13.90
CA LEU A 139 11.26 -12.44 -12.53
C LEU A 139 12.44 -12.50 -11.56
N LEU A 140 12.68 -11.40 -10.85
CA LEU A 140 13.68 -11.32 -9.79
C LEU A 140 13.02 -11.14 -8.42
N PHE A 141 13.49 -11.92 -7.45
CA PHE A 141 13.14 -11.74 -6.05
C PHE A 141 14.20 -10.88 -5.38
N CYS A 142 13.79 -9.69 -4.98
CA CYS A 142 14.67 -8.66 -4.45
C CYS A 142 14.64 -8.68 -2.92
N GLY A 143 15.38 -7.78 -2.28
CA GLY A 143 15.30 -7.56 -0.83
C GLY A 143 13.91 -7.04 -0.38
N SER A 144 13.86 -6.13 0.57
CA SER A 144 12.59 -5.72 1.17
C SER A 144 11.72 -4.83 0.25
N GLY A 145 10.63 -5.41 -0.28
CA GLY A 145 9.54 -4.71 -0.99
C GLY A 145 9.92 -4.05 -2.33
N SER A 146 9.00 -3.26 -2.88
CA SER A 146 9.21 -2.53 -4.14
C SER A 146 10.47 -1.64 -4.11
N THR A 147 10.88 -1.15 -2.94
CA THR A 147 12.13 -0.38 -2.77
C THR A 147 13.34 -1.17 -3.26
N ALA A 148 13.46 -2.44 -2.87
CA ALA A 148 14.56 -3.28 -3.32
C ALA A 148 14.42 -3.69 -4.80
N ALA A 149 13.18 -3.80 -5.30
CA ALA A 149 12.91 -4.07 -6.71
C ALA A 149 13.32 -2.91 -7.63
N ILE A 150 12.99 -1.67 -7.27
CA ILE A 150 13.39 -0.46 -8.00
C ILE A 150 14.92 -0.32 -7.99
N LYS A 151 15.55 -0.51 -6.82
CA LYS A 151 17.02 -0.53 -6.73
C LYS A 151 17.63 -1.61 -7.60
N LYS A 152 17.08 -2.84 -7.59
CA LYS A 152 17.56 -3.94 -8.44
C LYS A 152 17.44 -3.61 -9.92
N LEU A 153 16.35 -2.97 -10.35
CA LEU A 153 16.21 -2.49 -11.73
C LEU A 153 17.35 -1.52 -12.09
N GLN A 154 17.63 -0.54 -11.22
CA GLN A 154 18.72 0.42 -11.46
C GLN A 154 20.10 -0.24 -11.53
N GLU A 155 20.32 -1.29 -10.74
CA GLU A 155 21.54 -2.09 -10.79
C GLU A 155 21.72 -2.81 -12.12
N VAL A 156 20.69 -3.54 -12.58
CA VAL A 156 20.76 -4.32 -13.82
C VAL A 156 20.72 -3.46 -15.08
N MET A 157 20.22 -2.22 -14.97
CA MET A 157 20.35 -1.20 -16.01
C MET A 157 21.73 -0.53 -16.03
N GLY A 158 22.57 -0.75 -15.00
CA GLY A 158 23.90 -0.13 -14.90
C GLY A 158 23.89 1.35 -14.52
N ILE A 159 22.79 1.87 -13.96
CA ILE A 159 22.62 3.30 -13.62
C ILE A 159 22.69 3.58 -12.11
N LEU A 160 22.89 2.55 -11.28
CA LEU A 160 23.14 2.71 -9.86
C LEU A 160 24.64 2.91 -9.58
N VAL A 161 24.95 3.93 -8.80
CA VAL A 161 26.31 4.18 -8.28
C VAL A 161 26.24 4.56 -6.81
N SER A 162 27.34 4.38 -6.08
CA SER A 162 27.47 4.95 -4.73
C SER A 162 27.37 6.48 -4.78
N GLU A 163 26.62 7.06 -3.84
CA GLU A 163 26.44 8.52 -3.73
C GLU A 163 27.78 9.28 -3.71
N ALA A 164 28.81 8.71 -3.07
CA ALA A 164 30.14 9.32 -2.99
C ALA A 164 30.85 9.46 -4.34
N LEU A 165 30.44 8.70 -5.36
CA LEU A 165 31.03 8.70 -6.70
C LEU A 165 30.12 9.33 -7.76
N LYS A 166 28.87 9.65 -7.42
CA LYS A 166 27.83 10.07 -8.36
C LYS A 166 28.27 11.26 -9.22
N GLU A 167 28.68 12.36 -8.59
CA GLU A 167 29.10 13.58 -9.30
C GLU A 167 30.31 13.33 -10.21
N ARG A 168 31.26 12.49 -9.76
CA ARG A 168 32.43 12.14 -10.56
C ARG A 168 32.04 11.33 -11.80
N VAL A 169 31.14 10.37 -11.67
CA VAL A 169 30.68 9.55 -12.80
C VAL A 169 29.85 10.40 -13.77
N LEU A 170 28.90 11.20 -13.26
CA LEU A 170 28.10 12.11 -14.07
C LEU A 170 28.95 13.10 -14.87
N GLY A 171 30.04 13.60 -14.29
CA GLY A 171 30.99 14.49 -14.96
C GLY A 171 31.80 13.85 -16.09
N THR A 172 31.80 12.52 -16.18
CA THR A 172 32.49 11.77 -17.26
C THR A 172 31.56 11.18 -18.30
N MET A 173 30.25 11.08 -18.00
CA MET A 173 29.25 10.55 -18.91
C MET A 173 28.86 11.57 -19.97
N LYS A 174 28.66 11.10 -21.19
CA LYS A 174 28.04 11.90 -22.25
C LYS A 174 26.54 12.03 -21.98
N ASP A 175 25.91 13.07 -22.53
CA ASP A 175 24.48 13.30 -22.28
C ASP A 175 23.61 12.20 -22.88
N GLU A 176 24.01 11.61 -24.01
CA GLU A 176 23.29 10.50 -24.67
C GLU A 176 23.28 9.21 -23.84
N GLU A 177 24.22 9.06 -22.90
CA GLU A 177 24.32 7.91 -21.99
C GLU A 177 23.44 8.10 -20.73
N LYS A 178 23.00 9.33 -20.46
CA LYS A 178 22.22 9.66 -19.26
C LYS A 178 20.75 9.38 -19.51
N TRP A 179 20.21 8.40 -18.80
CA TRP A 179 18.78 8.12 -18.81
C TRP A 179 17.95 9.32 -18.36
N VAL A 180 16.77 9.49 -18.95
CA VAL A 180 15.74 10.42 -18.47
C VAL A 180 14.62 9.57 -17.89
N VAL A 181 14.29 9.80 -16.62
CA VAL A 181 13.26 9.08 -15.89
C VAL A 181 12.12 10.02 -15.54
N PHE A 182 10.94 9.78 -16.13
CA PHE A 182 9.70 10.48 -15.81
C PHE A 182 9.03 9.83 -14.62
N VAL A 183 8.64 10.62 -13.61
CA VAL A 183 7.95 10.14 -12.40
C VAL A 183 6.66 10.91 -12.17
N GLY A 184 5.67 10.26 -11.57
CA GLY A 184 4.36 10.85 -11.37
C GLY A 184 4.24 11.82 -10.19
N PRO A 185 3.07 12.44 -10.02
CA PRO A 185 2.84 13.43 -8.96
C PRO A 185 2.59 12.81 -7.58
N TYR A 186 2.23 11.54 -7.50
CA TYR A 186 1.89 10.85 -6.25
C TYR A 186 2.80 9.64 -5.96
N GLU A 187 4.07 9.72 -6.36
CA GLU A 187 5.04 8.68 -6.10
C GLU A 187 5.32 8.47 -4.61
N HIS A 188 5.44 7.20 -4.23
CA HIS A 188 6.07 6.80 -2.99
C HIS A 188 7.55 7.21 -3.01
N HIS A 189 8.13 7.54 -1.86
CA HIS A 189 9.55 7.90 -1.75
C HIS A 189 10.49 6.89 -2.41
N SER A 190 10.17 5.60 -2.35
CA SER A 190 10.91 4.53 -3.03
C SER A 190 10.97 4.71 -4.56
N ASN A 191 9.91 5.22 -5.18
CA ASN A 191 9.83 5.46 -6.63
C ASN A 191 10.10 6.93 -7.00
N LEU A 192 10.72 7.70 -6.10
CA LEU A 192 11.17 9.07 -6.38
C LEU A 192 12.63 9.27 -5.97
N LEU A 193 12.95 9.04 -4.70
CA LEU A 193 14.29 9.26 -4.16
C LEU A 193 15.29 8.28 -4.80
N SER A 194 14.90 7.03 -5.03
CA SER A 194 15.78 6.04 -5.68
C SER A 194 16.23 6.53 -7.05
N TRP A 195 15.36 7.16 -7.84
CA TRP A 195 15.72 7.72 -9.14
C TRP A 195 16.55 9.00 -9.02
N ARG A 196 16.21 9.88 -8.07
CA ARG A 196 16.99 11.12 -7.83
C ARG A 196 18.44 10.82 -7.42
N HIS A 197 18.69 9.68 -6.79
CA HIS A 197 20.02 9.23 -6.38
C HIS A 197 20.69 8.25 -7.36
N SER A 198 20.08 7.98 -8.52
CA SER A 198 20.75 7.24 -9.61
C SER A 198 21.54 8.18 -10.53
N LEU A 199 22.12 7.63 -11.60
CA LEU A 199 22.76 8.39 -12.68
C LEU A 199 21.75 9.01 -13.69
N ALA A 200 20.45 8.82 -13.48
CA ALA A 200 19.42 9.36 -14.35
C ALA A 200 19.10 10.83 -14.04
N GLU A 201 18.66 11.56 -15.06
CA GLU A 201 17.94 12.82 -14.89
C GLU A 201 16.48 12.52 -14.60
N VAL A 202 15.93 13.09 -13.52
CA VAL A 202 14.55 12.82 -13.10
C VAL A 202 13.66 14.01 -13.43
N VAL A 203 12.59 13.74 -14.17
CA VAL A 203 11.58 14.73 -14.57
C VAL A 203 10.27 14.37 -13.87
N ALA A 204 9.77 15.24 -13.00
CA ALA A 204 8.51 15.03 -12.30
C ALA A 204 7.35 15.61 -13.12
N ILE A 205 6.32 14.80 -13.35
CA ILE A 205 5.08 15.20 -14.02
C ILE A 205 4.06 15.64 -12.98
N GLY A 206 3.41 16.77 -13.25
CA GLY A 206 2.43 17.39 -12.37
C GLY A 206 1.06 16.69 -12.31
N LEU A 207 0.15 17.32 -11.56
CA LEU A 207 -1.27 16.98 -11.59
C LEU A 207 -2.00 17.89 -12.59
N ASP A 208 -3.01 17.34 -13.26
CA ASP A 208 -3.99 18.10 -14.03
C ASP A 208 -5.02 18.79 -13.12
N GLU A 209 -5.97 19.52 -13.73
CA GLU A 209 -7.08 20.18 -13.05
C GLU A 209 -8.03 19.21 -12.30
N ASN A 210 -8.02 17.92 -12.67
CA ASN A 210 -8.82 16.88 -12.03
C ASN A 210 -8.09 16.18 -10.87
N GLY A 211 -6.84 16.56 -10.59
CA GLY A 211 -6.00 15.92 -9.58
C GLY A 211 -5.53 14.52 -10.00
N LEU A 212 -5.43 14.26 -11.30
CA LEU A 212 -4.81 13.08 -11.91
C LEU A 212 -3.45 13.45 -12.51
N LEU A 213 -2.67 12.46 -12.96
CA LEU A 213 -1.42 12.73 -13.69
C LEU A 213 -1.70 13.55 -14.96
N ASP A 214 -0.92 14.62 -15.15
CA ASP A 214 -1.04 15.47 -16.34
C ASP A 214 -0.41 14.79 -17.56
N MET A 215 -1.26 14.21 -18.41
CA MET A 215 -0.84 13.50 -19.63
C MET A 215 -0.30 14.47 -20.71
N GLU A 216 -0.72 15.73 -20.71
CA GLU A 216 -0.23 16.73 -21.66
C GLU A 216 1.15 17.22 -21.26
N ASP A 217 1.40 17.44 -19.97
CA ASP A 217 2.76 17.72 -19.46
C ASP A 217 3.69 16.54 -19.74
N LEU A 218 3.27 15.30 -19.50
CA LEU A 218 4.06 14.11 -19.85
C LEU A 218 4.43 14.11 -21.34
N ARG A 219 3.48 14.38 -22.23
CA ARG A 219 3.75 14.47 -23.68
C ARG A 219 4.76 15.57 -24.01
N ALA A 220 4.57 16.77 -23.45
CA ALA A 220 5.47 17.89 -23.67
C ALA A 220 6.91 17.61 -23.18
N GLN A 221 7.05 16.94 -22.04
CA GLN A 221 8.37 16.52 -21.56
C GLN A 221 8.97 15.43 -22.46
N LEU A 222 8.18 14.46 -22.92
CA LEU A 222 8.66 13.44 -23.86
C LEU A 222 9.15 14.07 -25.18
N ASP A 223 8.39 15.00 -25.76
CA ASP A 223 8.80 15.76 -26.96
C ASP A 223 10.15 16.47 -26.75
N LYS A 224 10.30 17.14 -25.60
CA LYS A 224 11.54 17.86 -25.23
C LYS A 224 12.75 16.93 -25.23
N TYR A 225 12.64 15.75 -24.61
CA TYR A 225 13.79 14.85 -24.44
C TYR A 225 14.01 13.88 -25.59
N GLN A 226 13.00 13.61 -26.43
CA GLN A 226 13.13 12.76 -27.62
C GLN A 226 14.22 13.28 -28.58
N SER A 227 14.30 14.60 -28.74
CA SER A 227 15.31 15.25 -29.60
C SER A 227 16.77 15.04 -29.13
N ALA A 228 16.98 14.67 -27.86
CA ALA A 228 18.30 14.52 -27.27
C ALA A 228 18.94 13.14 -27.52
N SER A 229 18.25 12.20 -28.17
CA SER A 229 18.73 10.83 -28.41
C SER A 229 19.15 10.08 -27.12
N ARG A 230 18.47 10.38 -26.02
CA ARG A 230 18.72 9.78 -24.70
C ARG A 230 17.77 8.61 -24.44
N PRO A 231 18.17 7.59 -23.66
CA PRO A 231 17.25 6.53 -23.27
C PRO A 231 16.19 7.08 -22.29
N LEU A 232 14.92 6.79 -22.58
CA LEU A 232 13.78 7.33 -21.85
C LEU A 232 13.07 6.21 -21.07
N LEU A 233 12.61 6.52 -19.86
CA LEU A 233 11.85 5.59 -19.01
C LEU A 233 10.81 6.36 -18.20
N GLY A 234 9.59 5.85 -18.15
CA GLY A 234 8.57 6.30 -17.19
C GLY A 234 8.51 5.34 -16.01
N SER A 235 8.52 5.83 -14.77
CA SER A 235 8.34 5.04 -13.56
C SER A 235 7.22 5.62 -12.70
N PHE A 236 6.01 5.08 -12.84
CA PHE A 236 4.80 5.66 -12.26
C PHE A 236 4.14 4.73 -11.25
N SER A 237 3.58 5.28 -10.17
CA SER A 237 2.73 4.52 -9.26
C SER A 237 1.44 4.12 -9.97
N ALA A 238 1.13 2.82 -9.99
CA ALA A 238 -0.14 2.32 -10.56
C ALA A 238 -1.35 2.76 -9.71
N CYS A 239 -1.13 2.98 -8.42
CA CYS A 239 -2.12 3.52 -7.50
C CYS A 239 -1.45 4.32 -6.39
N SER A 240 -2.01 5.48 -6.04
CA SER A 240 -1.53 6.28 -4.92
C SER A 240 -1.72 5.53 -3.59
N ASN A 241 -0.65 5.37 -2.80
CA ASN A 241 -0.74 4.81 -1.45
C ASN A 241 -1.37 5.80 -0.44
N VAL A 242 -1.53 7.06 -0.82
CA VAL A 242 -2.15 8.11 -0.01
C VAL A 242 -3.65 8.14 -0.25
N THR A 243 -4.03 8.33 -1.51
CA THR A 243 -5.43 8.60 -1.90
C THR A 243 -6.11 7.38 -2.49
N GLY A 244 -5.39 6.32 -2.82
CA GLY A 244 -5.97 5.20 -3.54
C GLY A 244 -6.33 5.52 -4.99
N LEU A 245 -6.09 6.74 -5.49
CA LEU A 245 -6.33 7.10 -6.89
C LEU A 245 -5.61 6.13 -7.81
N GLN A 246 -6.33 5.62 -8.80
CA GLN A 246 -5.81 4.69 -9.78
C GLN A 246 -5.33 5.44 -11.02
N THR A 247 -4.12 5.12 -11.44
CA THR A 247 -3.52 5.65 -12.66
C THR A 247 -4.03 4.85 -13.86
N ASP A 248 -4.31 5.51 -14.99
CA ASP A 248 -4.48 4.80 -16.26
C ASP A 248 -3.11 4.37 -16.80
N THR A 249 -2.60 3.28 -16.23
CA THR A 249 -1.28 2.73 -16.54
C THR A 249 -1.16 2.32 -18.00
N ARG A 250 -2.26 1.90 -18.64
CA ARG A 250 -2.27 1.51 -20.06
C ARG A 250 -2.17 2.73 -20.96
N ALA A 251 -2.87 3.82 -20.65
CA ALA A 251 -2.72 5.06 -21.40
C ALA A 251 -1.31 5.64 -21.29
N ILE A 252 -0.71 5.61 -20.10
CA ILE A 252 0.68 6.03 -19.89
C ILE A 252 1.65 5.16 -20.69
N ALA A 253 1.50 3.83 -20.64
CA ALA A 253 2.35 2.92 -21.39
C ALA A 253 2.31 3.20 -22.89
N LYS A 254 1.11 3.39 -23.47
CA LYS A 254 0.93 3.77 -24.88
C LYS A 254 1.70 5.03 -25.21
N LEU A 255 1.51 6.10 -24.41
CA LEU A 255 2.19 7.37 -24.64
C LEU A 255 3.73 7.23 -24.52
N LEU A 256 4.24 6.49 -23.54
CA LEU A 256 5.68 6.26 -23.41
C LEU A 256 6.26 5.52 -24.63
N HIS A 257 5.59 4.46 -25.06
CA HIS A 257 6.04 3.64 -26.20
C HIS A 257 5.97 4.39 -27.53
N GLU A 258 5.01 5.31 -27.72
CA GLU A 258 4.97 6.21 -28.89
C GLU A 258 6.26 7.01 -29.05
N TYR A 259 6.95 7.28 -27.94
CA TYR A 259 8.22 8.01 -27.89
C TYR A 259 9.45 7.10 -27.75
N GLY A 260 9.27 5.78 -27.78
CA GLY A 260 10.33 4.79 -27.58
C GLY A 260 10.84 4.71 -26.14
N ALA A 261 10.08 5.22 -25.16
CA ALA A 261 10.40 5.14 -23.74
C ALA A 261 9.88 3.85 -23.12
N PHE A 262 10.57 3.32 -22.11
CA PHE A 262 10.11 2.16 -21.34
C PHE A 262 9.03 2.55 -20.32
N ALA A 263 8.04 1.67 -20.09
CA ALA A 263 6.94 1.86 -19.16
C ALA A 263 7.06 0.98 -17.91
N CYS A 264 7.44 1.58 -16.79
CA CYS A 264 7.62 0.91 -15.49
C CYS A 264 6.55 1.35 -14.48
N PHE A 265 6.00 0.40 -13.72
CA PHE A 265 4.94 0.69 -12.76
C PHE A 265 5.21 0.15 -11.35
N ASP A 266 5.08 1.03 -10.34
CA ASP A 266 5.03 0.63 -8.94
C ASP A 266 3.61 0.16 -8.58
N CYS A 267 3.47 -1.16 -8.45
CA CYS A 267 2.23 -1.82 -8.11
C CYS A 267 2.16 -2.16 -6.61
N ALA A 268 2.99 -1.58 -5.75
CA ALA A 268 2.97 -1.90 -4.31
C ALA A 268 1.59 -1.70 -3.67
N ALA A 269 0.88 -0.61 -4.02
CA ALA A 269 -0.43 -0.31 -3.46
C ALA A 269 -1.57 -1.08 -4.16
N SER A 270 -1.50 -1.25 -5.48
CA SER A 270 -2.55 -1.88 -6.30
C SER A 270 -2.47 -3.41 -6.34
N GLY A 271 -1.27 -3.98 -6.25
CA GLY A 271 -1.02 -5.41 -6.44
C GLY A 271 -1.87 -6.35 -5.60
N PRO A 272 -2.21 -6.06 -4.32
CA PRO A 272 -3.11 -6.91 -3.55
C PRO A 272 -4.55 -6.97 -4.09
N TYR A 273 -4.95 -6.02 -4.95
CA TYR A 273 -6.36 -5.76 -5.29
C TYR A 273 -6.66 -5.89 -6.78
N GLU A 274 -5.77 -5.42 -7.64
CA GLU A 274 -5.99 -5.30 -9.09
C GLU A 274 -5.25 -6.38 -9.88
N GLU A 275 -5.77 -6.74 -11.05
CA GLU A 275 -5.05 -7.59 -11.99
C GLU A 275 -3.82 -6.88 -12.55
N ILE A 276 -2.69 -7.58 -12.57
CA ILE A 276 -1.45 -7.10 -13.16
C ILE A 276 -1.15 -8.02 -14.33
N ASP A 277 -1.01 -7.42 -15.51
CA ASP A 277 -0.76 -8.14 -16.74
C ASP A 277 0.33 -7.41 -17.53
N MET A 278 1.52 -8.01 -17.62
CA MET A 278 2.70 -7.32 -18.11
C MET A 278 2.62 -7.00 -19.60
N ARG A 279 2.24 -7.94 -20.47
CA ARG A 279 2.15 -7.73 -21.93
C ARG A 279 3.38 -7.05 -22.56
N SER A 280 4.57 -7.42 -22.08
CA SER A 280 5.85 -6.86 -22.52
C SER A 280 5.98 -6.87 -24.06
N GLY A 281 6.33 -5.73 -24.64
CA GLY A 281 6.43 -5.53 -26.09
C GLY A 281 5.12 -5.18 -26.81
N GLU A 282 3.97 -5.19 -26.13
CA GLU A 282 2.74 -4.61 -26.65
C GLU A 282 2.70 -3.09 -26.45
N VAL A 283 1.93 -2.37 -27.28
CA VAL A 283 1.86 -0.90 -27.23
C VAL A 283 1.37 -0.37 -25.87
N ASP A 284 0.55 -1.13 -25.15
CA ASP A 284 0.09 -0.80 -23.80
C ASP A 284 0.63 -1.74 -22.71
N GLY A 285 1.70 -2.45 -23.08
CA GLY A 285 2.47 -3.32 -22.20
C GLY A 285 3.27 -2.56 -21.16
N TYR A 286 3.79 -3.30 -20.19
CA TYR A 286 4.69 -2.80 -19.16
C TYR A 286 6.06 -3.44 -19.39
N ASP A 287 7.10 -2.64 -19.24
CA ASP A 287 8.49 -3.12 -19.32
C ASP A 287 9.04 -3.48 -17.94
N ALA A 288 8.51 -2.90 -16.86
CA ALA A 288 8.79 -3.38 -15.51
C ALA A 288 7.61 -3.18 -14.55
N VAL A 289 7.48 -4.11 -13.61
CA VAL A 289 6.53 -4.05 -12.51
C VAL A 289 7.27 -4.28 -11.19
N PHE A 290 7.09 -3.35 -10.25
CA PHE A 290 7.62 -3.45 -8.89
C PHE A 290 6.51 -3.82 -7.91
N LEU A 291 6.78 -4.77 -7.01
CA LEU A 291 5.79 -5.26 -6.04
C LEU A 291 6.35 -5.42 -4.62
N SER A 292 5.44 -5.21 -3.66
CA SER A 292 5.60 -5.49 -2.24
C SER A 292 4.59 -6.56 -1.81
N PRO A 293 4.88 -7.86 -1.98
CA PRO A 293 3.95 -8.92 -1.59
C PRO A 293 3.60 -8.93 -0.10
N HIS A 294 4.38 -8.27 0.78
CA HIS A 294 4.00 -8.11 2.19
C HIS A 294 2.70 -7.32 2.39
N LYS A 295 2.25 -6.57 1.38
CA LYS A 295 0.95 -5.88 1.36
C LYS A 295 -0.22 -6.80 0.96
N PHE A 296 0.06 -8.00 0.47
CA PHE A 296 -0.95 -8.99 0.14
C PHE A 296 -1.39 -9.70 1.44
N LEU A 297 -2.64 -10.14 1.47
CA LEU A 297 -3.11 -11.00 2.55
C LEU A 297 -2.33 -12.32 2.50
N GLY A 298 -1.71 -12.69 3.63
CA GLY A 298 -0.79 -13.83 3.72
C GLY A 298 0.67 -13.51 3.39
N GLY A 299 0.96 -12.29 2.94
CA GLY A 299 2.27 -11.89 2.46
C GLY A 299 3.33 -11.42 3.46
N PRO A 300 3.06 -11.11 4.75
CA PRO A 300 4.14 -10.71 5.66
C PRO A 300 5.33 -11.67 5.65
N GLY A 301 6.56 -11.14 5.48
CA GLY A 301 7.80 -11.93 5.39
C GLY A 301 8.23 -12.33 3.96
N THR A 302 7.54 -11.86 2.92
CA THR A 302 7.93 -12.10 1.51
C THR A 302 9.01 -11.14 0.99
N PRO A 303 9.73 -11.49 -0.09
CA PRO A 303 10.65 -10.60 -0.77
C PRO A 303 9.90 -9.54 -1.59
N GLY A 304 10.57 -8.45 -1.96
CA GLY A 304 10.15 -7.60 -3.07
C GLY A 304 10.25 -8.34 -4.40
N ILE A 305 9.44 -7.96 -5.37
CA ILE A 305 9.41 -8.61 -6.69
C ILE A 305 9.62 -7.57 -7.77
N LEU A 306 10.52 -7.87 -8.69
CA LEU A 306 10.71 -7.17 -9.97
C LEU A 306 10.39 -8.15 -11.08
N LEU A 307 9.38 -7.85 -11.90
CA LEU A 307 9.20 -8.50 -13.19
C LEU A 307 9.56 -7.48 -14.26
N MET A 308 10.52 -7.78 -15.13
CA MET A 308 11.01 -6.83 -16.14
C MET A 308 11.27 -7.47 -17.49
N SER A 309 11.15 -6.68 -18.55
CA SER A 309 11.55 -7.05 -19.90
C SER A 309 13.05 -7.26 -19.94
N LYS A 310 13.51 -8.29 -20.68
CA LYS A 310 14.93 -8.53 -20.94
C LYS A 310 15.61 -7.32 -21.59
N ALA A 311 14.87 -6.45 -22.28
CA ALA A 311 15.41 -5.24 -22.89
C ALA A 311 16.01 -4.25 -21.87
N LEU A 312 15.55 -4.27 -20.61
CA LEU A 312 16.10 -3.43 -19.54
C LEU A 312 17.37 -4.00 -18.91
N TYR A 313 17.76 -5.24 -19.24
CA TYR A 313 18.94 -5.88 -18.67
C TYR A 313 20.21 -5.52 -19.47
N GLN A 314 21.05 -4.66 -18.89
CA GLN A 314 22.26 -4.12 -19.53
C GLN A 314 23.56 -4.81 -19.10
N LEU A 315 23.47 -5.82 -18.22
CA LEU A 315 24.64 -6.53 -17.67
C LEU A 315 24.95 -7.88 -18.38
N ALA A 316 24.42 -8.10 -19.59
CA ALA A 316 24.61 -9.36 -20.33
C ALA A 316 26.09 -9.67 -20.60
N SER A 317 26.86 -8.65 -20.96
CA SER A 317 28.29 -8.77 -21.28
C SER A 317 29.23 -8.48 -20.09
N SER A 318 28.69 -8.28 -18.89
CA SER A 318 29.45 -7.98 -17.67
C SER A 318 29.16 -8.99 -16.56
N HIS A 319 29.76 -8.84 -15.38
CA HIS A 319 29.32 -9.62 -14.22
C HIS A 319 27.88 -9.23 -13.81
N PRO A 320 27.12 -10.12 -13.12
CA PRO A 320 25.82 -9.76 -12.57
C PRO A 320 25.91 -8.58 -11.60
N SER A 321 24.75 -8.00 -11.27
CA SER A 321 24.70 -6.88 -10.33
C SER A 321 25.20 -7.25 -8.93
N THR A 322 25.06 -8.52 -8.55
CA THR A 322 25.58 -9.07 -7.30
C THR A 322 26.31 -10.37 -7.58
N CYS A 323 27.63 -10.37 -7.43
CA CYS A 323 28.44 -11.58 -7.58
C CYS A 323 28.43 -12.40 -6.29
N GLY A 324 28.18 -13.70 -6.39
CA GLY A 324 28.19 -14.60 -5.25
C GLY A 324 28.11 -16.06 -5.66
N GLY A 325 28.18 -16.97 -4.67
CA GLY A 325 27.93 -18.39 -4.91
C GLY A 325 26.56 -18.62 -5.53
N GLY A 326 26.42 -19.65 -6.37
CA GLY A 326 25.14 -19.95 -7.04
C GLY A 326 24.80 -19.07 -8.25
N THR A 327 25.73 -18.25 -8.75
CA THR A 327 25.54 -17.42 -9.97
C THR A 327 26.45 -17.82 -11.15
N VAL A 328 27.27 -18.85 -10.95
CA VAL A 328 28.41 -19.20 -11.80
C VAL A 328 28.39 -20.67 -12.18
N TYR A 329 28.78 -20.97 -13.42
CA TYR A 329 29.18 -22.30 -13.85
C TYR A 329 30.57 -22.66 -13.33
N PHE A 330 31.49 -21.68 -13.30
CA PHE A 330 32.88 -21.91 -12.98
C PHE A 330 33.58 -20.63 -12.48
N VAL A 331 34.50 -20.79 -11.52
CA VAL A 331 35.36 -19.71 -11.02
C VAL A 331 36.81 -20.18 -11.02
N SER A 332 37.71 -19.38 -11.60
CA SER A 332 39.15 -19.65 -11.57
C SER A 332 39.85 -18.78 -10.53
N GLY A 333 40.73 -19.38 -9.72
CA GLY A 333 41.61 -18.63 -8.81
C GLY A 333 42.81 -17.94 -9.50
N TYR A 334 43.03 -18.20 -10.79
CA TYR A 334 44.20 -17.71 -11.53
C TYR A 334 43.94 -16.44 -12.34
N ASN A 335 42.72 -16.28 -12.87
CA ASN A 335 42.33 -15.11 -13.66
C ASN A 335 40.84 -14.82 -13.47
N VAL A 336 40.52 -13.61 -13.02
CA VAL A 336 39.14 -13.16 -12.82
C VAL A 336 38.31 -13.20 -14.10
N ASN A 337 38.93 -12.99 -15.26
CA ASN A 337 38.27 -13.02 -16.57
C ASN A 337 37.86 -14.44 -17.01
N HIS A 338 38.28 -15.49 -16.29
CA HIS A 338 37.88 -16.87 -16.54
C HIS A 338 36.69 -17.32 -15.68
N THR A 339 35.99 -16.37 -15.04
CA THR A 339 34.75 -16.65 -14.32
C THR A 339 33.61 -16.76 -15.34
N LEU A 340 32.91 -17.89 -15.33
CA LEU A 340 31.75 -18.14 -16.19
C LEU A 340 30.47 -18.02 -15.37
N TYR A 341 29.69 -16.99 -15.66
CA TYR A 341 28.38 -16.74 -15.04
C TYR A 341 27.26 -17.49 -15.79
N TYR A 342 26.12 -17.68 -15.14
CA TYR A 342 24.94 -18.24 -15.78
C TYR A 342 24.39 -17.31 -16.90
N ASP A 343 23.89 -17.93 -17.97
CA ASP A 343 23.23 -17.22 -19.08
C ASP A 343 21.78 -16.86 -18.73
N ASN A 344 21.10 -17.69 -17.92
CA ASN A 344 19.77 -17.39 -17.42
C ASN A 344 19.84 -16.23 -16.42
N ILE A 345 19.24 -15.08 -16.78
CA ILE A 345 19.25 -13.85 -15.96
C ILE A 345 18.63 -14.09 -14.57
N GLU A 346 17.57 -14.89 -14.46
CA GLU A 346 16.90 -15.15 -13.17
C GLU A 346 17.84 -15.89 -12.21
N GLU A 347 18.62 -16.86 -12.69
CA GLU A 347 19.62 -17.58 -11.90
C GLU A 347 20.88 -16.75 -11.66
N ARG A 348 21.29 -15.97 -12.66
CA ARG A 348 22.49 -15.13 -12.63
C ARG A 348 22.39 -14.01 -11.58
N GLU A 349 21.18 -13.52 -11.31
CA GLU A 349 20.91 -12.42 -10.37
C GLU A 349 20.40 -12.89 -9.00
N ASP A 350 20.26 -14.21 -8.78
CA ASP A 350 19.79 -14.82 -7.53
C ASP A 350 20.98 -15.29 -6.65
N ALA A 351 21.89 -14.35 -6.36
CA ALA A 351 23.16 -14.65 -5.72
C ALA A 351 23.03 -15.15 -4.27
N GLY A 352 23.85 -16.15 -3.94
CA GLY A 352 23.92 -16.77 -2.61
C GLY A 352 22.82 -17.79 -2.38
N THR A 353 22.52 -18.06 -1.10
CA THR A 353 21.32 -18.83 -0.74
C THR A 353 20.10 -17.95 -1.00
N PRO A 354 19.18 -18.35 -1.89
CA PRO A 354 18.04 -17.53 -2.22
C PRO A 354 17.03 -17.48 -1.08
N GLN A 355 16.06 -16.58 -1.20
CA GLN A 355 15.01 -16.39 -0.21
C GLN A 355 13.93 -17.49 -0.31
N ILE A 356 14.32 -18.75 -0.18
CA ILE A 356 13.54 -19.96 -0.49
C ILE A 356 12.12 -19.92 0.10
N VAL A 357 12.01 -19.86 1.43
CA VAL A 357 10.69 -19.87 2.11
C VAL A 357 9.90 -18.62 1.76
N GLN A 358 10.57 -17.48 1.60
CA GLN A 358 9.93 -16.23 1.24
C GLN A 358 9.37 -16.26 -0.20
N LYS A 359 10.06 -16.88 -1.17
CA LYS A 359 9.58 -17.09 -2.54
C LYS A 359 8.31 -17.94 -2.56
N ILE A 360 8.32 -19.05 -1.82
CA ILE A 360 7.15 -19.94 -1.69
C ILE A 360 5.98 -19.19 -1.04
N ARG A 361 6.24 -18.45 0.05
CA ARG A 361 5.23 -17.61 0.72
C ARG A 361 4.63 -16.56 -0.22
N ALA A 362 5.45 -15.94 -1.06
CA ALA A 362 4.98 -14.96 -2.03
C ALA A 362 4.00 -15.61 -3.02
N ALA A 363 4.32 -16.81 -3.52
CA ALA A 363 3.42 -17.54 -4.41
C ALA A 363 2.10 -17.90 -3.72
N LEU A 364 2.14 -18.30 -2.44
CA LEU A 364 0.94 -18.57 -1.64
C LEU A 364 0.08 -17.30 -1.45
N ALA A 365 0.68 -16.14 -1.23
CA ALA A 365 -0.05 -14.87 -1.13
C ALA A 365 -0.72 -14.47 -2.46
N PHE A 366 -0.05 -14.72 -3.59
CA PHE A 366 -0.67 -14.58 -4.91
C PHE A 366 -1.82 -15.56 -5.10
N TRP A 367 -1.63 -16.81 -4.69
CA TRP A 367 -2.67 -17.83 -4.77
C TRP A 367 -3.93 -17.47 -3.96
N VAL A 368 -3.78 -16.86 -2.78
CA VAL A 368 -4.93 -16.36 -2.00
C VAL A 368 -5.73 -15.33 -2.81
N LYS A 369 -5.04 -14.40 -3.48
CA LYS A 369 -5.69 -13.39 -4.30
C LYS A 369 -6.47 -14.02 -5.47
N GLU A 370 -5.88 -15.02 -6.14
CA GLU A 370 -6.55 -15.77 -7.22
C GLU A 370 -7.76 -16.57 -6.72
N TYR A 371 -7.63 -17.21 -5.55
CA TYR A 371 -8.70 -17.99 -4.93
C TYR A 371 -9.96 -17.14 -4.68
N VAL A 372 -9.77 -15.87 -4.30
CA VAL A 372 -10.86 -14.91 -4.13
C VAL A 372 -11.42 -14.47 -5.47
N GLY A 373 -10.53 -14.11 -6.40
CA GLY A 373 -10.83 -13.66 -7.75
C GLY A 373 -10.98 -12.13 -7.86
N TYR A 374 -10.49 -11.58 -8.97
CA TYR A 374 -10.42 -10.15 -9.27
C TYR A 374 -11.78 -9.44 -9.28
N ASP A 375 -12.80 -10.07 -9.88
CA ASP A 375 -14.14 -9.49 -9.94
C ASP A 375 -14.74 -9.25 -8.56
N LEU A 376 -14.61 -10.23 -7.67
CA LEU A 376 -15.14 -10.16 -6.32
C LEU A 376 -14.39 -9.10 -5.50
N ILE A 377 -13.06 -9.06 -5.62
CA ILE A 377 -12.23 -8.03 -5.00
C ILE A 377 -12.69 -6.65 -5.46
N GLY A 378 -12.80 -6.45 -6.77
CA GLY A 378 -13.23 -5.18 -7.35
C GLY A 378 -14.64 -4.75 -6.93
N ILE A 379 -15.60 -5.69 -6.85
CA ILE A 379 -16.96 -5.40 -6.37
C ILE A 379 -16.94 -4.93 -4.92
N LYS A 380 -16.20 -5.61 -4.04
CA LYS A 380 -16.11 -5.27 -2.61
C LYS A 380 -15.38 -3.94 -2.38
N GLU A 381 -14.23 -3.73 -3.01
CA GLU A 381 -13.47 -2.48 -2.93
C GLU A 381 -14.31 -1.28 -3.37
N ARG A 382 -14.98 -1.38 -4.54
CA ARG A 382 -15.87 -0.32 -5.05
C ARG A 382 -17.04 -0.05 -4.11
N SER A 383 -17.61 -1.09 -3.51
CA SER A 383 -18.71 -0.94 -2.55
C SER A 383 -18.27 -0.20 -1.29
N PHE A 384 -17.13 -0.58 -0.69
CA PHE A 384 -16.62 0.08 0.52
C PHE A 384 -16.23 1.54 0.26
N VAL A 385 -15.49 1.80 -0.81
CA VAL A 385 -15.03 3.17 -1.08
C VAL A 385 -16.19 4.11 -1.41
N ARG A 386 -17.18 3.64 -2.18
CA ARG A 386 -18.39 4.41 -2.48
C ARG A 386 -19.15 4.78 -1.21
N ARG A 387 -19.48 3.80 -0.36
CA ARG A 387 -20.20 4.03 0.90
C ARG A 387 -19.44 4.94 1.86
N ALA A 388 -18.11 4.76 1.96
CA ALA A 388 -17.28 5.60 2.81
C ALA A 388 -17.27 7.06 2.31
N LEU A 389 -17.14 7.29 1.00
CA LEU A 389 -17.15 8.65 0.44
C LEU A 389 -18.53 9.30 0.58
N GLU A 390 -19.62 8.58 0.27
CA GLU A 390 -21.00 9.07 0.43
C GLU A 390 -21.27 9.55 1.86
N ARG A 391 -20.70 8.86 2.85
CA ARG A 391 -20.89 9.17 4.27
C ARG A 391 -19.95 10.27 4.79
N LEU A 392 -18.67 10.23 4.40
CA LEU A 392 -17.64 11.10 4.98
C LEU A 392 -17.48 12.44 4.26
N VAL A 393 -17.71 12.51 2.95
CA VAL A 393 -17.53 13.75 2.17
C VAL A 393 -18.48 14.89 2.62
N PRO A 394 -19.77 14.64 2.94
CA PRO A 394 -20.66 15.69 3.44
C PRO A 394 -20.28 16.25 4.82
N ASN A 395 -19.40 15.59 5.56
CA ASN A 395 -19.01 16.01 6.91
C ASN A 395 -18.14 17.27 6.86
N LYS A 396 -18.69 18.42 7.29
CA LYS A 396 -18.02 19.73 7.27
C LYS A 396 -16.74 19.81 8.10
N ASN A 397 -16.60 18.95 9.11
CA ASN A 397 -15.40 18.88 9.95
C ASN A 397 -14.33 17.97 9.35
N MET A 398 -14.56 17.35 8.19
CA MET A 398 -13.60 16.48 7.53
C MET A 398 -13.16 17.07 6.18
N LYS A 399 -11.98 16.67 5.73
CA LYS A 399 -11.55 16.82 4.33
C LYS A 399 -10.92 15.49 3.92
N ILE A 400 -11.52 14.82 2.95
CA ILE A 400 -10.88 13.67 2.30
C ILE A 400 -9.81 14.22 1.34
N LEU A 401 -8.63 13.63 1.36
CA LEU A 401 -7.52 14.03 0.50
C LEU A 401 -7.61 13.36 -0.88
N GLY A 402 -7.17 14.11 -1.90
CA GLY A 402 -7.29 13.74 -3.31
C GLY A 402 -8.71 13.88 -3.84
N THR A 403 -8.85 13.70 -5.15
CA THR A 403 -10.15 13.74 -5.83
C THR A 403 -11.06 12.60 -5.37
N THR A 404 -12.34 12.89 -5.17
CA THR A 404 -13.35 11.94 -4.67
C THR A 404 -14.27 11.41 -5.77
N SER A 405 -14.23 11.99 -6.97
CA SER A 405 -15.01 11.56 -8.14
C SER A 405 -14.32 10.51 -9.01
N GLN A 406 -13.01 10.30 -8.82
CA GLN A 406 -12.19 9.42 -9.66
C GLN A 406 -12.10 8.00 -9.09
N LYS A 407 -11.81 7.03 -9.97
CA LYS A 407 -11.65 5.62 -9.58
C LYS A 407 -10.50 5.47 -8.59
N ARG A 408 -10.77 4.81 -7.46
CA ARG A 408 -9.79 4.61 -6.40
C ARG A 408 -10.00 3.31 -5.63
N LEU A 409 -8.90 2.77 -5.10
CA LEU A 409 -8.94 1.73 -4.07
C LEU A 409 -9.59 2.27 -2.80
N ALA A 410 -10.03 1.37 -1.91
CA ALA A 410 -10.66 1.74 -0.65
C ALA A 410 -9.64 2.24 0.40
N ILE A 411 -8.83 3.23 0.01
CA ILE A 411 -7.82 3.92 0.81
C ILE A 411 -8.29 5.36 1.03
N ILE A 412 -8.56 5.71 2.30
CA ILE A 412 -9.08 7.01 2.69
C ILE A 412 -8.05 7.71 3.56
N SER A 413 -7.38 8.70 2.99
CA SER A 413 -6.60 9.70 3.74
C SER A 413 -7.44 10.94 3.98
N PHE A 414 -7.43 11.45 5.22
CA PHE A 414 -8.31 12.53 5.61
C PHE A 414 -7.71 13.42 6.70
N LEU A 415 -8.23 14.65 6.75
CA LEU A 415 -8.01 15.61 7.82
C LEU A 415 -9.31 15.81 8.59
N ILE A 416 -9.21 15.94 9.91
CA ILE A 416 -10.33 16.33 10.78
C ILE A 416 -10.03 17.73 11.31
N PHE A 417 -10.99 18.64 11.21
CA PHE A 417 -10.82 20.04 11.55
C PHE A 417 -11.47 20.38 12.88
N THR A 418 -10.77 21.22 13.63
CA THR A 418 -11.31 21.80 14.85
C THR A 418 -12.38 22.83 14.54
N THR A 419 -13.25 23.07 15.51
CA THR A 419 -14.21 24.18 15.52
C THR A 419 -13.74 25.21 16.54
N ILE A 420 -13.52 26.45 16.11
CA ILE A 420 -13.08 27.56 16.97
C ILE A 420 -14.26 28.08 17.80
N ALA A 421 -15.41 28.24 17.16
CA ALA A 421 -16.64 28.66 17.82
C ALA A 421 -17.87 28.21 17.04
N SER A 422 -18.97 28.01 17.76
CA SER A 422 -20.30 27.87 17.17
C SER A 422 -20.97 29.24 17.16
N LEU A 423 -21.39 29.72 15.98
CA LEU A 423 -22.15 30.97 15.89
C LEU A 423 -23.48 30.90 16.68
N SER A 424 -24.01 29.70 16.92
CA SER A 424 -25.15 29.46 17.82
C SER A 424 -24.90 29.82 19.29
N ASP A 425 -23.63 29.78 19.71
CA ASP A 425 -23.22 30.06 21.09
C ASP A 425 -22.89 31.56 21.29
N MET A 426 -22.76 32.33 20.19
CA MET A 426 -22.43 33.77 20.21
C MET A 426 -23.64 34.70 20.00
N MET A 427 -24.82 34.19 19.62
CA MET A 427 -26.02 35.00 19.36
C MET A 427 -27.20 34.55 20.23
N GLY A 428 -27.95 35.53 20.77
CA GLY A 428 -29.09 35.33 21.68
C GLY A 428 -30.22 34.49 21.08
N SER A 429 -31.11 34.02 21.96
CA SER A 429 -32.07 32.91 21.81
C SER A 429 -33.01 32.87 20.60
N ASP A 430 -33.10 33.92 19.80
CA ASP A 430 -34.30 34.15 18.97
C ASP A 430 -34.16 33.69 17.51
N ARG A 431 -33.03 33.07 17.11
CA ARG A 431 -32.83 32.49 15.76
C ARG A 431 -32.03 31.18 15.74
N LYS A 432 -32.26 30.30 16.72
CA LYS A 432 -31.48 29.04 16.85
C LYS A 432 -31.81 27.99 15.78
N GLU A 433 -33.01 27.99 15.20
CA GLU A 433 -33.44 26.92 14.28
C GLU A 433 -32.97 27.13 12.83
N GLU A 434 -32.79 28.38 12.37
CA GLU A 434 -32.33 28.64 10.99
C GLU A 434 -30.79 28.65 10.82
N MET A 435 -30.01 28.66 11.91
CA MET A 435 -28.54 28.88 11.85
C MET A 435 -27.68 27.92 12.69
N ALA A 436 -28.20 26.75 13.10
CA ALA A 436 -27.45 25.75 13.88
C ALA A 436 -26.19 25.14 13.20
N HIS A 437 -25.77 25.64 12.03
CA HIS A 437 -24.88 24.95 11.09
C HIS A 437 -23.65 25.76 10.61
N THR A 438 -23.31 26.89 11.23
CA THR A 438 -22.15 27.70 10.86
C THR A 438 -21.08 27.68 11.96
N ASN A 439 -20.35 26.57 12.02
CA ASN A 439 -19.15 26.44 12.84
C ASN A 439 -17.96 27.09 12.12
N ILE A 440 -17.17 27.90 12.82
CA ILE A 440 -15.93 28.47 12.27
C ILE A 440 -14.84 27.38 12.32
N ARG A 441 -14.37 26.96 11.14
CA ARG A 441 -13.33 25.93 10.98
C ARG A 441 -11.98 26.45 11.45
N GLY A 442 -11.34 25.73 12.37
CA GLY A 442 -9.97 25.98 12.82
C GLY A 442 -8.94 25.14 12.07
N LYS A 443 -7.74 24.99 12.64
CA LYS A 443 -6.70 24.10 12.11
C LYS A 443 -7.14 22.62 12.20
N PRO A 444 -6.64 21.73 11.32
CA PRO A 444 -6.85 20.30 11.45
C PRO A 444 -6.22 19.74 12.73
N LEU A 445 -6.80 18.70 13.31
CA LEU A 445 -6.14 17.86 14.30
C LEU A 445 -4.93 17.17 13.66
N HIS A 446 -3.87 16.99 14.44
CA HIS A 446 -2.67 16.29 13.99
C HIS A 446 -3.00 14.85 13.56
N GLY A 447 -2.55 14.40 12.38
CA GLY A 447 -2.86 13.06 11.85
C GLY A 447 -2.52 11.91 12.81
N PRO A 448 -1.30 11.88 13.39
CA PRO A 448 -0.94 10.95 14.46
C PRO A 448 -1.80 11.03 15.72
N PHE A 449 -2.34 12.20 16.08
CA PHE A 449 -3.28 12.33 17.20
C PHE A 449 -4.61 11.64 16.91
N CYS A 450 -5.19 11.87 15.73
CA CYS A 450 -6.40 11.18 15.30
C CYS A 450 -6.20 9.65 15.24
N ALA A 451 -5.06 9.18 14.74
CA ALA A 451 -4.72 7.75 14.76
C ALA A 451 -4.59 7.21 16.20
N LYS A 452 -4.02 7.99 17.10
CA LYS A 452 -3.90 7.66 18.53
C LYS A 452 -5.27 7.58 19.21
N LEU A 453 -6.18 8.49 18.92
CA LEU A 453 -7.57 8.43 19.41
C LEU A 453 -8.32 7.20 18.88
N LEU A 454 -8.17 6.89 17.58
CA LEU A 454 -8.74 5.67 16.98
C LEU A 454 -8.25 4.40 17.70
N ASN A 455 -6.96 4.35 18.01
CA ASN A 455 -6.39 3.25 18.77
C ASN A 455 -6.93 3.19 20.20
N ASP A 456 -6.79 4.27 20.96
CA ASP A 456 -7.03 4.26 22.41
C ASP A 456 -8.53 4.13 22.74
N LEU A 457 -9.39 4.83 22.00
CA LEU A 457 -10.83 4.82 22.27
C LEU A 457 -11.54 3.61 21.66
N PHE A 458 -11.05 3.09 20.52
CA PHE A 458 -11.81 2.15 19.68
C PHE A 458 -11.04 0.88 19.29
N GLY A 459 -9.73 0.82 19.54
CA GLY A 459 -8.88 -0.29 19.09
C GLY A 459 -8.62 -0.30 17.58
N ILE A 460 -8.99 0.77 16.86
CA ILE A 460 -8.83 0.88 15.41
C ILE A 460 -7.37 1.25 15.08
N GLN A 461 -6.72 0.37 14.32
CA GLN A 461 -5.32 0.54 13.91
C GLN A 461 -5.25 1.31 12.59
N ALA A 462 -5.24 2.64 12.70
CA ALA A 462 -5.04 3.56 11.59
C ALA A 462 -3.59 4.05 11.53
N ARG A 463 -3.22 4.77 10.45
CA ARG A 463 -1.89 5.36 10.30
C ARG A 463 -1.96 6.88 10.27
N GLY A 464 -1.14 7.54 11.09
CA GLY A 464 -0.92 8.99 11.03
C GLY A 464 0.42 9.35 10.37
N GLY A 465 0.47 10.49 9.67
CA GLY A 465 1.70 11.06 9.10
C GLY A 465 1.61 11.31 7.59
N CYS A 466 2.75 11.42 6.91
CA CYS A 466 2.85 11.75 5.48
C CYS A 466 2.95 10.53 4.54
N SER A 467 2.79 9.31 5.06
CA SER A 467 2.72 8.04 4.29
C SER A 467 3.84 7.83 3.24
N CYS A 468 5.05 8.34 3.51
CA CYS A 468 6.19 8.26 2.58
C CYS A 468 5.90 8.87 1.19
N ALA A 469 5.10 9.95 1.15
CA ALA A 469 4.72 10.66 -0.06
C ALA A 469 4.78 12.18 0.18
N GLY A 470 5.92 12.65 0.72
CA GLY A 470 6.15 14.05 1.14
C GLY A 470 5.74 15.09 0.09
N PRO A 471 6.30 15.05 -1.14
CA PRO A 471 5.95 16.01 -2.19
C PRO A 471 4.47 16.01 -2.56
N TYR A 472 3.83 14.84 -2.64
CA TYR A 472 2.38 14.78 -2.86
C TYR A 472 1.59 15.33 -1.67
N GLY A 473 2.10 15.11 -0.45
CA GLY A 473 1.57 15.71 0.76
C GLY A 473 1.63 17.24 0.73
N GLU A 474 2.70 17.83 0.22
CA GLU A 474 2.83 19.28 0.05
C GLU A 474 1.71 19.81 -0.86
N ILE A 475 1.47 19.15 -2.00
CA ILE A 475 0.38 19.49 -2.93
C ILE A 475 -0.99 19.37 -2.24
N LEU A 476 -1.26 18.23 -1.58
CA LEU A 476 -2.55 17.95 -0.93
C LEU A 476 -2.88 18.90 0.23
N LEU A 477 -1.84 19.41 0.90
CA LEU A 477 -1.95 20.32 2.02
C LEU A 477 -1.83 21.80 1.62
N GLY A 478 -1.51 22.09 0.35
CA GLY A 478 -1.30 23.45 -0.15
C GLY A 478 -0.05 24.11 0.43
N ALA A 479 0.99 23.30 0.71
CA ALA A 479 2.29 23.80 1.13
C ALA A 479 3.12 24.22 -0.09
N ASP A 480 3.68 25.42 -0.03
CA ASP A 480 4.54 25.97 -1.08
C ASP A 480 6.04 25.71 -0.79
N GLU A 481 6.89 26.08 -1.75
CA GLU A 481 8.35 25.93 -1.63
C GLU A 481 8.92 26.68 -0.42
N LYS A 482 8.33 27.83 -0.08
CA LYS A 482 8.72 28.61 1.09
C LYS A 482 8.45 27.81 2.37
N TYR A 483 7.24 27.26 2.52
CA TYR A 483 6.90 26.39 3.65
C TYR A 483 7.85 25.19 3.74
N ALA A 484 8.13 24.51 2.63
CA ALA A 484 9.03 23.36 2.62
C ALA A 484 10.46 23.74 3.08
N THR A 485 10.95 24.91 2.65
CA THR A 485 12.25 25.46 3.05
C THR A 485 12.31 25.80 4.52
N ASP A 486 11.30 26.51 5.04
CA ASP A 486 11.21 26.90 6.44
C ASP A 486 11.05 25.67 7.34
N LEU A 487 10.24 24.69 6.92
CA LEU A 487 10.07 23.40 7.58
C LEU A 487 11.40 22.65 7.67
N ARG A 488 12.18 22.60 6.58
CA ARG A 488 13.51 21.99 6.58
C ARG A 488 14.45 22.69 7.57
N TYR A 489 14.46 24.02 7.59
CA TYR A 489 15.28 24.79 8.52
C TYR A 489 14.94 24.46 9.98
N ALA A 490 13.65 24.48 10.33
CA ALA A 490 13.16 24.15 11.66
C ALA A 490 13.55 22.71 12.08
N LEU A 491 13.39 21.73 11.19
CA LEU A 491 13.78 20.35 11.46
C LEU A 491 15.29 20.19 11.67
N GLN A 492 16.12 20.87 10.87
CA GLN A 492 17.57 20.73 10.91
C GLN A 492 18.21 21.48 12.09
N LYS A 493 17.73 22.68 12.40
CA LYS A 493 18.33 23.55 13.41
C LYS A 493 17.77 23.31 14.80
N GLU A 494 16.47 23.08 14.91
CA GLU A 494 15.78 23.06 16.20
C GLU A 494 15.41 21.64 16.64
N GLY A 495 15.46 20.67 15.72
CA GLY A 495 15.23 19.25 16.02
C GLY A 495 13.77 18.90 16.34
N TYR A 496 12.82 19.79 16.04
CA TYR A 496 11.41 19.59 16.32
C TYR A 496 10.72 18.74 15.25
N ILE A 497 10.82 17.41 15.31
CA ILE A 497 10.14 16.52 14.34
C ILE A 497 8.62 16.69 14.36
N GLY A 498 8.05 17.13 15.48
CA GLY A 498 6.62 17.35 15.69
C GLY A 498 5.96 18.22 14.62
N VAL A 499 6.69 19.16 14.07
CA VAL A 499 6.13 20.18 13.16
C VAL A 499 5.75 19.60 11.80
N LYS A 500 6.16 18.36 11.51
CA LYS A 500 5.84 17.67 10.27
C LYS A 500 4.32 17.60 10.09
N PRO A 501 3.79 18.12 8.98
CA PRO A 501 2.37 17.99 8.70
C PRO A 501 2.04 16.54 8.30
N GLY A 502 0.76 16.22 8.29
CA GLY A 502 0.30 14.90 7.89
C GLY A 502 -1.21 14.74 8.05
N TRP A 503 -1.67 13.54 7.75
CA TRP A 503 -3.08 13.17 7.80
C TRP A 503 -3.24 11.85 8.53
N THR A 504 -4.49 11.41 8.68
CA THR A 504 -4.81 10.05 9.10
C THR A 504 -5.26 9.26 7.89
N ARG A 505 -4.85 7.99 7.80
CA ARG A 505 -5.22 7.07 6.73
C ARG A 505 -5.83 5.80 7.31
N VAL A 506 -6.93 5.38 6.70
CA VAL A 506 -7.54 4.06 6.87
C VAL A 506 -7.73 3.38 5.52
N SER A 507 -7.86 2.07 5.52
CA SER A 507 -8.11 1.26 4.33
C SER A 507 -9.11 0.14 4.62
N PHE A 508 -10.00 -0.13 3.66
CA PHE A 508 -11.06 -1.13 3.78
C PHE A 508 -10.84 -2.27 2.77
N PRO A 509 -10.09 -3.33 3.13
CA PRO A 509 -9.82 -4.42 2.21
C PRO A 509 -11.09 -5.20 1.88
N TYR A 510 -11.14 -5.81 0.70
CA TYR A 510 -12.25 -6.63 0.19
C TYR A 510 -12.78 -7.75 1.12
N TYR A 511 -11.97 -8.19 2.09
CA TYR A 511 -12.30 -9.22 3.07
C TYR A 511 -12.70 -8.66 4.45
N MET A 512 -12.81 -7.35 4.61
CA MET A 512 -13.31 -6.73 5.84
C MET A 512 -14.78 -7.09 6.08
N LEU A 513 -15.15 -7.26 7.35
CA LEU A 513 -16.55 -7.45 7.73
C LEU A 513 -17.34 -6.14 7.62
N ASP A 514 -18.61 -6.21 7.21
CA ASP A 514 -19.45 -5.01 7.10
C ASP A 514 -19.65 -4.33 8.47
N GLU A 515 -19.69 -5.10 9.56
CA GLU A 515 -19.77 -4.56 10.92
C GLU A 515 -18.50 -3.80 11.32
N GLU A 516 -17.32 -4.29 10.93
CA GLU A 516 -16.04 -3.61 11.15
C GLU A 516 -15.96 -2.31 10.34
N PHE A 517 -16.42 -2.36 9.09
CA PHE A 517 -16.51 -1.19 8.21
C PHE A 517 -17.41 -0.09 8.81
N GLU A 518 -18.63 -0.44 9.23
CA GLU A 518 -19.57 0.51 9.83
C GLU A 518 -19.05 1.06 11.18
N PHE A 519 -18.38 0.23 11.99
CA PHE A 519 -17.76 0.69 13.22
C PHE A 519 -16.64 1.71 12.97
N ILE A 520 -15.79 1.48 11.97
CA ILE A 520 -14.73 2.43 11.61
C ILE A 520 -15.35 3.76 11.17
N LEU A 521 -16.37 3.76 10.32
CA LEU A 521 -17.02 5.01 9.89
C LEU A 521 -17.62 5.79 11.06
N GLN A 522 -18.30 5.11 11.98
CA GLN A 522 -18.84 5.73 13.20
C GLN A 522 -17.73 6.33 14.09
N ALA A 523 -16.60 5.64 14.23
CA ALA A 523 -15.46 6.15 14.98
C ALA A 523 -14.81 7.39 14.31
N LEU A 524 -14.75 7.43 12.97
CA LEU A 524 -14.29 8.61 12.24
C LEU A 524 -15.23 9.81 12.45
N GLU A 525 -16.54 9.58 12.36
CA GLU A 525 -17.56 10.60 12.63
C GLU A 525 -17.50 11.09 14.09
N PHE A 526 -17.27 10.17 15.03
CA PHE A 526 -17.04 10.50 16.43
C PHE A 526 -15.86 11.46 16.60
N ILE A 527 -14.70 11.16 16.02
CA ILE A 527 -13.52 12.04 16.12
C ILE A 527 -13.78 13.36 15.40
N ALA A 528 -14.50 13.36 14.27
CA ALA A 528 -14.89 14.58 13.59
C ALA A 528 -15.79 15.49 14.44
N ARG A 529 -16.60 14.91 15.33
CA ARG A 529 -17.49 15.64 16.22
C ARG A 529 -16.82 16.05 17.54
N TYR A 530 -16.06 15.15 18.14
CA TYR A 530 -15.59 15.25 19.53
C TYR A 530 -14.07 15.23 19.69
N GLY A 531 -13.31 14.86 18.65
CA GLY A 531 -11.87 14.60 18.75
C GLY A 531 -11.06 15.75 19.34
N GLN A 532 -11.43 17.00 19.05
CA GLN A 532 -10.75 18.17 19.63
C GLN A 532 -10.85 18.21 21.15
N ARG A 533 -11.96 17.74 21.73
CA ARG A 533 -12.19 17.77 23.18
C ARG A 533 -11.20 16.92 23.95
N PHE A 534 -10.61 15.91 23.30
CA PHE A 534 -9.62 15.01 23.90
C PHE A 534 -8.21 15.59 23.95
N VAL A 535 -7.91 16.66 23.22
CA VAL A 535 -6.56 17.27 23.19
C VAL A 535 -5.98 17.53 24.59
N PRO A 536 -6.73 18.08 25.58
CA PRO A 536 -6.22 18.33 26.93
C PRO A 536 -5.77 17.08 27.70
N LEU A 537 -6.29 15.90 27.34
CA LEU A 537 -5.95 14.62 27.97
C LEU A 537 -4.62 14.05 27.48
N TYR A 538 -4.04 14.58 26.40
CA TYR A 538 -2.82 14.04 25.82
C TYR A 538 -1.66 15.04 25.93
N ASN A 539 -0.47 14.52 26.18
CA ASN A 539 0.79 15.22 26.04
C ASN A 539 1.28 15.09 24.60
N TYR A 540 2.01 16.09 24.12
CA TYR A 540 2.62 16.09 22.80
C TYR A 540 4.10 16.42 22.91
N ASP A 541 4.94 15.57 22.34
CA ASP A 541 6.37 15.77 22.28
C ASP A 541 6.77 16.38 20.92
N TRP A 542 7.20 17.64 20.96
CA TRP A 542 7.63 18.40 19.78
C TRP A 542 8.90 17.83 19.13
N LYS A 543 9.73 17.08 19.85
CA LYS A 543 10.96 16.49 19.31
C LYS A 543 10.70 15.17 18.60
N THR A 544 9.71 14.39 19.04
CA THR A 544 9.43 13.05 18.48
C THR A 544 8.16 13.00 17.62
N ALA A 545 7.30 14.01 17.69
CA ALA A 545 5.95 14.04 17.13
C ALA A 545 4.95 13.07 17.79
N GLU A 546 5.29 12.52 18.96
CA GLU A 546 4.47 11.51 19.64
C GLU A 546 3.38 12.14 20.52
N TRP A 547 2.22 11.49 20.51
CA TRP A 547 1.10 11.79 21.40
C TRP A 547 0.98 10.70 22.46
N SER A 548 1.07 11.08 23.72
CA SER A 548 0.93 10.16 24.86
C SER A 548 -0.22 10.58 25.76
N LEU A 549 -1.04 9.62 26.19
CA LEU A 549 -2.14 9.91 27.10
C LEU A 549 -1.58 10.31 28.47
N ASN A 550 -2.13 11.35 29.06
CA ASN A 550 -1.89 11.71 30.45
C ASN A 550 -2.90 10.94 31.33
N THR A 551 -2.46 9.80 31.87
CA THR A 551 -3.31 8.91 32.68
C THR A 551 -3.83 9.59 33.93
N VAL A 552 -3.03 10.44 34.58
CA VAL A 552 -3.44 11.20 35.78
C VAL A 552 -4.62 12.13 35.47
N LYS A 553 -4.60 12.83 34.32
CA LYS A 553 -5.73 13.67 33.90
C LYS A 553 -6.99 12.86 33.61
N LEU A 554 -6.84 11.70 32.97
CA LEU A 554 -7.96 10.81 32.72
C LEU A 554 -8.56 10.27 34.03
N GLU A 555 -7.71 9.79 34.94
CA GLU A 555 -8.13 9.29 36.26
C GLU A 555 -8.81 10.39 37.09
N THR A 556 -8.30 11.62 37.04
CA THR A 556 -8.92 12.77 37.72
C THR A 556 -10.31 13.04 37.15
N LEU A 557 -10.44 13.10 35.82
CA LEU A 557 -11.73 13.30 35.14
C LEU A 557 -12.76 12.24 35.52
N LEU A 558 -12.35 10.96 35.51
CA LEU A 558 -13.23 9.84 35.85
C LEU A 558 -13.51 9.76 37.37
N GLY A 559 -12.56 10.16 38.21
CA GLY A 559 -12.70 10.20 39.67
C GLY A 559 -13.63 11.30 40.17
N GLU A 560 -13.63 12.47 39.53
CA GLU A 560 -14.60 13.55 39.80
C GLU A 560 -16.03 13.09 39.49
N GLU A 561 -16.22 12.25 38.48
CA GLU A 561 -17.53 11.68 38.12
C GLU A 561 -18.02 10.63 39.14
N ILE A 562 -17.12 9.82 39.70
CA ILE A 562 -17.44 8.87 40.79
C ILE A 562 -17.89 9.63 42.05
N ASN A 563 -17.32 10.80 42.34
CA ASN A 563 -17.71 11.63 43.47
C ASN A 563 -19.02 12.42 43.23
N HIS A 564 -19.31 12.83 41.98
CA HIS A 564 -20.56 13.50 41.64
C HIS A 564 -21.75 12.54 41.39
N SER A 565 -21.50 11.25 41.13
CA SER A 565 -22.52 10.24 40.84
C SER A 565 -22.97 9.40 42.05
N PHE A 566 -22.68 9.83 43.28
CA PHE A 566 -23.34 9.30 44.48
C PHE A 566 -24.78 9.84 44.61
N ASN A 567 -25.62 9.51 43.63
CA ASN A 567 -27.06 9.29 43.85
C ASN A 567 -27.80 8.55 42.72
N SER A 568 -27.13 8.03 41.70
CA SER A 568 -27.71 6.96 40.87
C SER A 568 -26.64 6.33 39.98
N ILE A 569 -26.64 4.99 39.95
CA ILE A 569 -25.81 4.09 39.14
C ILE A 569 -24.52 3.67 39.87
N LYS A 570 -24.68 2.61 40.68
CA LYS A 570 -23.58 1.69 40.99
C LYS A 570 -22.96 1.23 39.67
N PHE A 571 -21.64 1.37 39.53
CA PHE A 571 -20.86 0.60 38.58
C PHE A 571 -20.95 -0.88 39.00
N ASP A 572 -22.03 -1.53 38.57
CA ASP A 572 -22.18 -2.96 38.72
C ASP A 572 -21.42 -3.61 37.56
N SER A 573 -20.41 -4.41 37.91
CA SER A 573 -19.69 -5.29 36.99
C SER A 573 -20.58 -6.43 36.44
N THR A 574 -21.90 -6.33 36.61
CA THR A 574 -22.90 -7.24 36.06
C THR A 574 -23.97 -6.49 35.26
N ILE A 575 -23.59 -5.87 34.13
CA ILE A 575 -24.56 -5.77 33.03
C ILE A 575 -24.83 -7.21 32.59
N LYS A 576 -26.03 -7.72 32.89
CA LYS A 576 -26.54 -8.97 32.31
C LYS A 576 -26.37 -8.86 30.80
N THR A 577 -25.40 -9.60 30.28
CA THR A 577 -25.30 -9.91 28.86
C THR A 577 -26.65 -10.51 28.45
N PRO A 578 -27.32 -9.96 27.42
CA PRO A 578 -28.36 -10.72 26.75
C PRO A 578 -27.70 -12.03 26.29
N THR A 579 -28.40 -13.14 26.42
CA THR A 579 -27.93 -14.45 25.94
C THR A 579 -27.72 -14.41 24.42
N CYS A 580 -26.51 -14.02 24.00
CA CYS A 580 -26.14 -13.81 22.60
C CYS A 580 -25.26 -14.96 22.09
N ASN A 581 -25.89 -16.04 21.63
CA ASN A 581 -25.23 -17.25 21.14
C ASN A 581 -24.81 -17.17 19.66
N ALA A 582 -24.17 -16.07 19.23
CA ALA A 582 -23.46 -16.01 17.95
C ALA A 582 -22.28 -15.02 18.01
N LYS A 583 -21.08 -15.45 17.57
CA LYS A 583 -19.84 -14.65 17.62
C LYS A 583 -19.97 -13.24 16.98
N GLY A 584 -20.82 -13.09 15.96
CA GLY A 584 -21.09 -11.80 15.31
C GLY A 584 -21.84 -10.80 16.20
N VAL A 585 -22.85 -11.27 16.94
CA VAL A 585 -23.68 -10.43 17.83
C VAL A 585 -22.85 -9.90 19.02
N LEU A 586 -21.95 -10.72 19.56
CA LEU A 586 -21.03 -10.29 20.63
C LEU A 586 -20.06 -9.19 20.17
N THR A 587 -19.58 -9.27 18.93
CA THR A 587 -18.64 -8.27 18.37
C THR A 587 -19.34 -6.92 18.19
N TYR A 588 -20.57 -6.93 17.67
CA TYR A 588 -21.38 -5.71 17.50
C TYR A 588 -21.64 -5.01 18.84
N CYS A 589 -22.05 -5.74 19.88
CA CYS A 589 -22.28 -5.17 21.22
C CYS A 589 -21.00 -4.55 21.83
N GLN A 590 -19.81 -5.09 21.54
CA GLN A 590 -18.55 -4.50 21.98
C GLN A 590 -18.31 -3.14 21.33
N TYR A 591 -18.51 -3.03 20.02
CA TYR A 591 -18.33 -1.78 19.26
C TYR A 591 -19.26 -0.66 19.71
N GLU A 592 -20.53 -0.97 19.94
CA GLU A 592 -21.48 0.00 20.51
C GLU A 592 -21.04 0.47 21.90
N SER A 593 -20.55 -0.44 22.75
CA SER A 593 -20.04 -0.07 24.06
C SER A 593 -18.83 0.87 23.99
N TYR A 594 -17.93 0.67 23.03
CA TYR A 594 -16.77 1.56 22.85
C TYR A 594 -17.22 2.97 22.46
N LEU A 595 -18.17 3.10 21.52
CA LEU A 595 -18.74 4.38 21.10
C LEU A 595 -19.45 5.09 22.26
N ALA A 596 -20.31 4.39 23.00
CA ALA A 596 -21.05 4.95 24.11
C ALA A 596 -20.13 5.48 25.22
N LYS A 597 -19.10 4.70 25.61
CA LYS A 597 -18.11 5.14 26.61
C LYS A 597 -17.31 6.34 26.14
N ALA A 598 -16.89 6.36 24.87
CA ALA A 598 -16.16 7.50 24.32
C ALA A 598 -17.03 8.76 24.33
N GLU A 599 -18.33 8.65 24.04
CA GLU A 599 -19.26 9.78 24.06
C GLU A 599 -19.49 10.32 25.47
N GLN A 600 -19.64 9.45 26.48
CA GLN A 600 -19.71 9.87 27.88
C GLN A 600 -18.49 10.73 28.27
N ILE A 601 -17.28 10.25 27.98
CA ILE A 601 -16.05 10.99 28.27
C ILE A 601 -15.98 12.31 27.49
N ALA A 602 -16.39 12.32 26.22
CA ALA A 602 -16.39 13.52 25.39
C ALA A 602 -17.29 14.64 25.92
N ILE A 603 -18.38 14.30 26.60
CA ILE A 603 -19.32 15.26 27.19
C ILE A 603 -18.71 15.95 28.42
N LEU A 604 -17.89 15.24 29.20
CA LEU A 604 -17.18 15.79 30.35
C LEU A 604 -16.05 16.76 29.96
N LEU A 605 -15.54 16.63 28.74
CA LEU A 605 -14.42 17.42 28.25
C LEU A 605 -14.88 18.78 27.68
N PRO A 606 -14.06 19.84 27.84
CA PRO A 606 -14.39 21.16 27.33
C PRO A 606 -14.61 21.14 25.82
N LYS A 607 -15.73 21.72 25.37
CA LYS A 607 -16.12 21.79 23.96
C LYS A 607 -15.07 22.49 23.09
N PHE A 608 -14.47 23.56 23.62
CA PHE A 608 -13.44 24.37 22.98
C PHE A 608 -12.20 24.43 23.88
N PRO A 609 -11.27 23.48 23.74
CA PRO A 609 -10.07 23.48 24.57
C PRO A 609 -9.12 24.64 24.18
N PRO A 610 -8.35 25.17 25.15
CA PRO A 610 -7.36 26.19 24.87
C PRO A 610 -6.27 25.66 23.93
N GLU A 611 -5.65 26.56 23.18
CA GLU A 611 -4.51 26.21 22.31
C GLU A 611 -3.27 25.93 23.14
N ARG A 612 -2.54 24.85 22.82
CA ARG A 612 -1.25 24.59 23.44
C ARG A 612 -0.22 25.59 22.94
N LYS A 613 0.64 26.03 23.85
CA LYS A 613 1.79 26.88 23.50
C LYS A 613 2.79 26.09 22.65
N VAL A 614 3.24 26.71 21.57
CA VAL A 614 4.34 26.24 20.73
C VAL A 614 5.67 26.58 21.44
N PRO A 615 6.76 25.79 21.29
CA PRO A 615 8.03 26.07 21.96
C PRO A 615 8.56 27.49 21.69
N GLU A 616 9.22 28.09 22.68
CA GLU A 616 9.82 29.42 22.51
C GLU A 616 10.88 29.41 21.39
N GLY A 617 10.84 30.44 20.54
CA GLY A 617 11.72 30.56 19.37
C GLY A 617 11.21 29.90 18.09
N PHE A 618 10.13 29.13 18.15
CA PHE A 618 9.54 28.46 16.98
C PHE A 618 8.49 29.35 16.29
N ASP A 619 8.49 29.40 14.95
CA ASP A 619 7.47 30.12 14.17
C ASP A 619 6.11 29.38 14.17
N PRO A 620 5.07 29.92 14.85
CA PRO A 620 3.76 29.25 14.94
C PRO A 620 3.06 29.04 13.59
N ASN A 621 3.48 29.74 12.54
CA ASN A 621 2.92 29.62 11.19
C ASN A 621 3.31 28.29 10.50
N LEU A 622 4.40 27.64 10.94
CA LEU A 622 4.80 26.33 10.43
C LEU A 622 3.91 25.19 10.92
N VAL A 623 3.15 25.41 12.00
CA VAL A 623 2.25 24.40 12.57
C VAL A 623 0.91 24.41 11.82
N MET A 624 0.76 23.50 10.85
CA MET A 624 -0.45 23.36 10.04
C MET A 624 -1.62 22.68 10.78
N PHE A 625 -1.48 22.36 12.06
CA PHE A 625 -2.47 21.62 12.84
C PHE A 625 -2.70 22.22 14.23
N LYS A 626 -3.76 21.79 14.91
CA LYS A 626 -4.06 22.15 16.31
C LYS A 626 -3.21 21.31 17.24
N VAL A 627 -2.62 21.97 18.25
CA VAL A 627 -1.83 21.33 19.32
C VAL A 627 -2.40 21.65 20.69
#